data_AF-A6E8C3-F1
#
_entry.id   AF-A6E8C3-F1
#
_cell.length_a   1.000
_cell.length_b   1.000
_cell.length_c   1.000
_cell.angle_alpha   90.00
_cell.angle_beta   90.00
_cell.angle_gamma   90.00
#
_symmetry.space_group_name_H-M   'P 1'
#
loop_
_entity.id
_entity.type
_entity.pdbx_description
1 polymer ?
#
loop_
_entity_poly.entity_id
_entity_poly.type
_entity_poly.pdbx_seq_one_letter_code
_entity_poly.pdbx_strand_id
1 'polypeptide(L)' 'MAKSQATFMKKQLEKNRQKKKEDKEQRKLERQQNSTGGDLESMMAYVNEFGEIVSTPPEKK' A
#
# COMPACT_ATOMS: atom_id res chain seq x y z
N MET A 1 4.82 -26.84 38.57
CA MET A 1 5.00 -26.72 37.11
C MET A 1 4.36 -25.42 36.58
N ALA A 2 4.96 -24.25 36.83
CA ALA A 2 4.39 -22.95 36.39
C ALA A 2 5.16 -22.30 35.21
N LYS A 3 6.38 -22.76 34.92
CA LYS A 3 7.25 -22.19 33.86
C LYS A 3 6.78 -22.51 32.43
N SER A 4 6.03 -23.58 32.21
CA SER A 4 5.59 -24.03 30.87
C SER A 4 4.43 -23.22 30.28
N GLN A 5 3.57 -22.65 31.13
CA GLN A 5 2.44 -21.82 30.66
C GLN A 5 2.92 -20.47 30.11
N ALA A 6 3.93 -19.86 30.75
CA ALA A 6 4.49 -18.60 30.31
C ALA A 6 5.19 -18.69 28.94
N THR A 7 5.86 -19.80 28.64
CA THR A 7 6.52 -20.02 27.34
C THR A 7 5.52 -20.29 26.23
N PHE A 8 4.44 -21.03 26.51
CA PHE A 8 3.35 -21.26 25.57
C PHE A 8 2.69 -19.95 25.13
N MET A 9 2.34 -19.08 26.09
CA MET A 9 1.71 -17.78 25.81
C MET A 9 2.62 -16.87 24.97
N LYS A 10 3.93 -16.83 25.26
CA LYS A 10 4.91 -16.07 24.47
C LYS A 10 4.96 -16.55 23.02
N LYS A 11 5.04 -17.87 22.82
CA LYS A 11 5.07 -18.49 21.48
C LYS A 11 3.79 -18.22 20.69
N GLN A 12 2.63 -18.22 21.36
CA GLN A 12 1.35 -17.91 20.71
C GLN A 12 1.26 -16.43 20.31
N LEU A 13 1.75 -15.53 21.16
CA LEU A 13 1.77 -14.09 20.87
C LEU A 13 2.71 -13.76 19.72
N GLU A 14 3.88 -14.39 19.67
CA GLU A 14 4.84 -14.27 18.58
C GLU A 14 4.27 -14.78 17.25
N LYS A 15 3.62 -15.95 17.26
CA LYS A 15 2.92 -16.48 16.08
C LYS A 15 1.85 -15.50 15.57
N ASN A 16 1.08 -14.88 16.46
CA ASN A 16 0.08 -13.90 16.08
C ASN A 16 0.70 -12.61 15.50
N ARG A 17 1.84 -12.16 16.03
CA ARG A 17 2.59 -11.02 15.47
C ARG A 17 3.11 -11.32 14.09
N GLN A 18 3.65 -12.52 13.88
CA GLN A 18 4.17 -12.96 12.59
C GLN A 18 3.05 -13.00 11.54
N LYS A 19 1.91 -13.64 11.85
CA LYS A 19 0.74 -13.65 10.96
C LYS A 19 0.28 -12.24 10.59
N LYS A 20 0.13 -11.35 11.57
CA LYS A 20 -0.25 -9.94 11.32
C LYS A 20 0.74 -9.21 10.41
N LYS A 21 2.03 -9.55 10.48
CA LYS A 21 3.06 -8.96 9.62
C LYS A 21 2.92 -9.49 8.18
N GLU A 22 2.77 -10.81 8.03
CA GLU A 22 2.54 -11.48 6.74
C GLU A 22 1.27 -10.95 6.06
N ASP A 23 0.15 -10.86 6.79
CA ASP A 23 -1.12 -10.32 6.29
C ASP A 23 -0.97 -8.86 5.83
N LYS A 24 -0.20 -8.05 6.58
CA LYS A 24 0.04 -6.64 6.25
C LYS A 24 0.93 -6.49 5.01
N GLU A 25 1.92 -7.37 4.85
CA GLU A 25 2.79 -7.42 3.68
C GLU A 25 2.01 -7.86 2.44
N GLN A 26 1.18 -8.90 2.55
CA GLN A 26 0.28 -9.34 1.48
C GLN A 26 -0.66 -8.21 1.06
N ARG A 27 -1.35 -7.55 2.00
CA ARG A 27 -2.23 -6.40 1.70
C ARG A 27 -1.47 -5.21 1.12
N LYS A 28 -0.17 -5.07 1.39
CA LYS A 28 0.67 -4.03 0.75
C LYS A 28 0.97 -4.42 -0.70
N LEU A 29 1.36 -5.67 -0.94
CA LEU A 29 1.63 -6.20 -2.28
C LEU A 29 0.39 -6.15 -3.16
N GLU A 30 -0.77 -6.57 -2.65
CA GLU A 30 -2.04 -6.47 -3.37
C GLU A 30 -2.38 -5.03 -3.75
N ARG A 31 -2.18 -4.08 -2.84
CA ARG A 31 -2.38 -2.65 -3.15
C ARG A 31 -1.39 -2.14 -4.20
N GLN A 32 -0.15 -2.63 -4.19
CA GLN A 32 0.85 -2.25 -5.17
C GLN A 32 0.56 -2.86 -6.55
N GLN A 33 0.14 -4.12 -6.61
CA GLN A 33 -0.22 -4.81 -7.85
C GLN A 33 -1.51 -4.28 -8.46
N ASN A 34 -2.51 -3.97 -7.63
CA ASN A 34 -3.80 -3.42 -8.08
C ASN A 34 -3.80 -1.89 -8.20
N SER A 35 -2.68 -1.22 -7.91
CA SER A 35 -2.54 0.23 -8.09
C SER A 35 -2.39 0.53 -9.59
N THR A 36 -3.51 0.73 -10.27
CA THR A 36 -3.59 1.11 -11.69
C THR A 36 -3.25 2.58 -11.96
N GLY A 37 -2.90 3.39 -10.95
CA GLY A 37 -2.79 4.85 -11.10
C GLY A 37 -1.98 5.55 -10.02
N GLY A 38 -0.77 5.04 -9.77
CA GLY A 38 0.18 5.65 -8.82
C GLY A 38 1.36 6.39 -9.46
N ASP A 39 1.52 6.28 -10.79
CA ASP A 39 2.57 7.02 -11.48
C ASP A 39 2.24 8.52 -11.50
N LEU A 40 3.28 9.34 -11.34
CA LEU A 40 3.18 10.79 -11.28
C LEU A 40 2.38 11.36 -12.46
N GLU A 41 2.51 10.75 -13.63
CA GLU A 41 1.81 11.12 -14.85
C GLU A 41 0.29 10.88 -14.78
N SER A 42 -0.17 9.83 -14.07
CA SER A 42 -1.61 9.58 -13.86
C SER A 42 -2.23 10.49 -12.80
N MET A 43 -1.42 11.12 -11.95
CA MET A 43 -1.86 12.10 -10.94
C MET A 43 -1.82 13.54 -11.45
N MET A 44 -1.12 13.78 -12.56
CA MET A 44 -1.02 15.11 -13.18
C MET A 44 -2.07 15.23 -14.27
N ALA A 45 -2.99 16.17 -14.09
CA ALA A 45 -3.96 16.58 -15.10
C ALA A 45 -3.49 17.89 -15.73
N TYR A 46 -3.43 17.95 -17.06
CA TYR A 46 -3.21 19.21 -17.76
C TYR A 46 -4.53 19.96 -17.89
N VAL A 47 -4.48 21.29 -17.82
CA VAL A 47 -5.67 22.16 -17.89
C VAL A 47 -5.49 23.14 -19.05
N ASN A 48 -6.50 23.26 -19.91
CA ASN A 48 -6.51 24.22 -21.03
C ASN A 48 -6.93 25.64 -20.58
N GLU A 49 -6.89 26.61 -21.51
CA GLU A 49 -7.24 28.02 -21.27
C GLU A 49 -8.69 28.26 -20.83
N PHE A 50 -9.55 27.25 -21.01
CA PHE A 50 -10.97 27.28 -20.62
C PHE A 50 -11.23 26.53 -19.29
N GLY A 51 -10.19 26.00 -18.65
CA GLY A 51 -10.30 25.30 -17.37
C GLY A 51 -10.70 23.82 -17.48
N GLU A 52 -10.68 23.24 -18.69
CA GLU A 52 -11.02 21.84 -18.92
C GLU A 52 -9.78 20.94 -18.81
N ILE A 53 -9.98 19.71 -18.30
CA ILE A 53 -8.90 18.72 -18.17
C ILE A 53 -8.60 18.11 -19.54
N VAL A 54 -7.34 18.19 -19.95
CA VAL A 54 -6.82 17.66 -21.21
C VAL A 54 -5.76 16.59 -20.95
N SER A 55 -5.73 15.58 -21.83
CA SER A 55 -4.77 14.46 -21.76
C SER A 55 -3.38 14.83 -22.29
N THR A 56 -3.29 15.87 -23.12
CA THR A 56 -2.03 16.27 -23.78
C THR A 56 -1.32 17.38 -23.00
N PRO A 57 0.00 17.26 -22.76
CA PRO A 57 0.80 18.33 -22.17
C PRO A 57 0.75 19.60 -23.02
N PRO A 58 0.79 20.81 -22.42
CA PRO A 58 0.87 22.05 -23.18
C PRO A 58 2.20 22.10 -23.95
N GLU A 59 2.13 22.44 -25.24
CA GLU A 59 3.32 22.65 -26.06
C GLU A 59 4.15 23.80 -25.45
N LYS A 60 5.42 23.50 -25.11
CA LYS A 60 6.37 24.53 -24.70
C LYS A 60 6.66 25.40 -25.93
N LYS A 61 6.39 26.70 -25.83
CA LYS A 61 6.70 27.71 -26.84
C LYS A 61 8.13 27.63 -27.35
#